data_AF-A0A537BKG6-F1
#
_entry.id   AF-A0A537BKG6-F1
#
_cell.length_a   1.000
_cell.length_b   1.000
_cell.length_c   1.000
_cell.angle_alpha   90.00
_cell.angle_beta   90.00
_cell.angle_gamma   90.00
#
_symmetry.space_group_name_H-M   'P 1'
#
loop_
_entity.id
_entity.type
_entity.pdbx_description
1 polymer ?
#
loop_
_entity_poly.entity_id
_entity_poly.type
_entity_poly.pdbx_seq_one_letter_code
_entity_poly.pdbx_strand_id
1 'polypeptide(L)' 'FYVADKLVAYTAMASGAGWGKDVPDMLRNGDWNYAVFTTDKQHRPGVNQAECFACHKPLDSTSYVFTLKQLAGAK' A
#
# COMPACT_ATOMS: atom_id res chain seq x y z
N PHE A 1 7.99 -12.69 3.04
CA PHE A 1 8.18 -14.00 2.38
C PHE A 1 7.87 -13.87 0.90
N TYR A 2 8.91 -13.70 0.10
CA TYR A 2 8.87 -13.72 -1.37
C TYR A 2 9.40 -15.08 -1.83
N VAL A 3 8.81 -15.66 -2.87
CA VAL A 3 9.27 -16.88 -3.51
C VAL A 3 9.35 -16.58 -5.00
N ALA A 4 10.54 -16.70 -5.59
CA ALA A 4 10.72 -16.48 -7.02
C ALA A 4 9.78 -17.39 -7.84
N ASP A 5 9.25 -16.85 -8.92
CA ASP A 5 8.37 -17.53 -9.88
C ASP A 5 7.06 -18.12 -9.33
N LYS A 6 6.74 -17.83 -8.06
CA LYS A 6 5.49 -18.26 -7.42
C LYS A 6 4.66 -17.06 -7.00
N LEU A 7 3.41 -17.02 -7.44
CA LEU A 7 2.44 -16.08 -6.92
C LEU A 7 2.11 -16.43 -5.46
N VAL A 8 2.37 -15.50 -4.56
CA VAL A 8 2.17 -15.70 -3.10
C VAL A 8 1.04 -14.87 -2.51
N ALA A 9 0.71 -13.74 -3.13
CA ALA A 9 -0.36 -12.83 -2.70
C ALA A 9 -0.62 -11.78 -3.79
N TYR A 10 -1.72 -11.05 -3.64
CA TYR A 10 -1.94 -9.78 -4.33
C TYR A 10 -1.89 -8.64 -3.33
N THR A 11 -1.29 -7.51 -3.71
CA THR A 11 -1.34 -6.26 -2.93
C THR A 11 -2.13 -5.23 -3.73
N ALA A 12 -3.01 -4.49 -3.06
CA ALA A 12 -3.80 -3.45 -3.69
C ALA A 12 -3.69 -2.14 -2.91
N MET A 13 -3.77 -1.05 -3.67
CA MET A 13 -3.92 0.30 -3.18
C MET A 13 -5.10 0.93 -3.91
N ALA A 14 -5.96 1.63 -3.17
CA ALA A 14 -7.08 2.36 -3.76
C ALA A 14 -7.37 3.63 -2.95
N SER A 15 -7.74 4.70 -3.64
CA SER A 15 -8.22 5.94 -3.04
C SER A 15 -9.72 6.10 -3.26
N GLY A 16 -10.43 6.57 -2.24
CA GLY A 16 -11.86 6.87 -2.35
C GLY A 16 -12.25 8.04 -1.45
N ALA A 17 -13.13 8.91 -1.93
CA ALA A 17 -13.47 10.15 -1.23
C ALA A 17 -13.89 9.90 0.23
N GLY A 18 -13.16 10.49 1.16
CA GLY A 18 -13.43 10.40 2.59
C GLY A 18 -13.09 9.05 3.23
N TRP A 19 -12.24 8.24 2.60
CA TRP A 19 -11.63 7.06 3.20
C TRP A 19 -10.52 7.44 4.19
N GLY A 20 -9.98 6.46 4.92
CA GLY A 20 -8.79 6.66 5.78
C GLY A 20 -9.03 7.49 7.05
N LYS A 21 -10.25 7.98 7.30
CA LYS A 21 -10.61 8.79 8.48
C LYS A 21 -10.29 8.11 9.81
N ASP A 22 -10.38 6.79 9.85
CA ASP A 22 -10.08 6.00 11.05
C ASP A 22 -8.57 5.76 11.27
N VAL A 23 -7.74 6.09 10.28
CA VAL A 23 -6.28 6.01 10.37
C VAL A 23 -5.76 7.30 11.03
N PRO A 24 -4.88 7.22 12.06
CA PRO A 24 -4.29 8.40 12.68
C PRO A 24 -3.59 9.31 11.67
N ASP A 25 -3.73 10.64 11.81
CA ASP A 25 -3.17 11.63 10.86
C ASP A 25 -1.68 11.44 10.58
N MET A 26 -0.92 11.04 11.62
CA MET A 26 0.51 10.78 11.51
C MET A 26 0.86 9.67 10.50
N LEU A 27 -0.06 8.72 10.27
CA LEU A 27 0.09 7.61 9.31
C LEU A 27 -0.81 7.77 8.07
N ARG A 28 -1.88 8.57 8.13
CA ARG A 28 -2.87 8.66 7.06
C ARG A 28 -2.26 9.15 5.74
N ASN A 29 -2.52 8.43 4.65
CA ASN A 29 -2.09 8.77 3.29
C ASN A 29 -3.23 9.42 2.50
N GLY A 30 -3.80 10.51 3.04
CA GLY A 30 -5.04 11.10 2.54
C GLY A 30 -6.18 10.07 2.52
N ASP A 31 -6.81 9.91 1.36
CA ASP A 31 -7.93 8.98 1.13
C ASP A 31 -7.48 7.58 0.65
N TRP A 32 -6.18 7.27 0.67
CA TRP A 32 -5.66 5.97 0.26
C TRP A 32 -5.79 4.90 1.33
N ASN A 33 -6.15 3.69 0.89
CA ASN A 33 -6.13 2.47 1.68
C ASN A 33 -5.32 1.37 0.99
N TYR A 34 -4.86 0.43 1.80
CA TYR A 34 -3.96 -0.65 1.42
C TYR A 34 -4.57 -1.98 1.84
N ALA A 35 -4.48 -2.99 0.99
CA ALA A 35 -4.94 -4.32 1.30
C ALA A 35 -3.99 -5.38 0.71
N VAL A 36 -3.97 -6.53 1.36
CA VAL A 36 -3.28 -7.72 0.86
C VAL A 36 -4.31 -8.82 0.76
N PHE A 37 -4.31 -9.52 -0.36
CA PHE A 37 -5.20 -10.64 -0.64
C PHE A 37 -4.40 -11.92 -0.82
N THR A 38 -4.98 -13.04 -0.41
CA THR A 38 -4.47 -14.38 -0.71
C THR A 38 -4.54 -14.67 -2.20
N THR A 39 -3.92 -15.75 -2.66
CA THR A 39 -4.04 -16.22 -4.05
C THR A 39 -5.49 -16.57 -4.43
N ASP A 40 -6.34 -16.85 -3.44
CA ASP A 40 -7.78 -17.09 -3.59
C ASP A 40 -8.60 -15.79 -3.61
N LYS A 41 -7.92 -14.64 -3.69
CA LYS A 41 -8.50 -13.29 -3.76
C LYS A 41 -9.31 -12.88 -2.52
N GLN A 42 -9.07 -13.55 -1.39
CA GLN A 42 -9.66 -13.18 -0.10
C GLN A 42 -8.76 -12.24 0.67
N HIS A 43 -9.33 -11.36 1.50
CA HIS A 43 -8.54 -10.46 2.34
C HIS A 43 -7.65 -11.29 3.27
N ARG A 44 -6.35 -10.95 3.33
CA ARG A 44 -5.40 -11.66 4.18
C ARG A 44 -5.51 -11.17 5.62
N PRO A 45 -5.91 -12.03 6.58
CA PRO A 45 -6.04 -11.62 7.97
C PRO A 45 -4.67 -11.38 8.62
N GLY A 46 -4.63 -10.53 9.65
CA GLY A 46 -3.45 -10.29 10.47
C GLY A 46 -2.31 -9.51 9.82
N VAL A 47 -2.52 -8.95 8.62
CA VAL A 47 -1.55 -8.04 7.99
C VAL A 47 -1.53 -6.73 8.78
N ASN A 48 -0.34 -6.23 9.09
CA ASN A 48 -0.15 -4.92 9.71
C ASN A 48 -0.14 -3.82 8.63
N GLN A 49 -1.27 -3.15 8.39
CA GLN A 49 -1.36 -2.11 7.36
C GLN A 49 -0.55 -0.85 7.70
N ALA A 50 -0.20 -0.63 8.97
CA ALA A 50 0.56 0.56 9.38
C ALA A 50 1.91 0.67 8.66
N GLU A 51 2.53 -0.45 8.31
CA GLU A 51 3.78 -0.49 7.52
C GLU A 51 3.57 0.04 6.10
N CYS A 52 2.45 -0.28 5.46
CA CYS A 52 2.10 0.23 4.14
C CYS A 52 1.90 1.75 4.19
N PHE A 53 1.14 2.22 5.18
CA PHE A 53 0.91 3.64 5.40
C PHE A 53 2.23 4.40 5.63
N ALA A 54 3.06 3.93 6.57
CA ALA A 54 4.32 4.58 6.93
C ALA A 54 5.31 4.64 5.77
N CYS A 55 5.45 3.57 4.98
CA CYS A 55 6.36 3.53 3.83
C CYS A 55 5.93 4.48 2.71
N HIS A 56 4.62 4.60 2.48
CA HIS A 56 4.07 5.46 1.42
C HIS A 56 3.86 6.92 1.86
N LYS A 57 3.82 7.21 3.17
CA LYS A 57 3.59 8.55 3.73
C LYS A 57 4.54 9.63 3.17
N PRO A 58 5.86 9.39 3.00
CA PRO A 58 6.79 10.40 2.48
C PRO A 58 6.59 10.77 1.00
N LEU A 59 5.69 10.08 0.29
CA LEU A 59 5.40 10.29 -1.12
C LEU A 59 4.16 11.17 -1.34
N ASP A 60 3.82 12.02 -0.38
CA ASP A 60 2.65 12.91 -0.43
C ASP A 60 2.62 13.77 -1.71
N SER A 61 3.78 14.26 -2.16
CA SER A 61 3.96 15.00 -3.41
C SER A 61 3.59 14.22 -4.68
N THR A 62 3.51 12.89 -4.62
CA THR A 62 3.13 12.01 -5.74
C THR A 62 1.89 11.18 -5.42
N SER A 63 1.00 11.71 -4.58
CA SER A 63 -0.23 11.02 -4.16
C SER A 63 0.05 9.64 -3.57
N TYR A 64 1.14 9.52 -2.80
CA TYR A 64 1.52 8.30 -2.10
C TYR A 64 1.88 7.12 -3.01
N VAL A 65 2.11 7.35 -4.31
CA VAL A 65 2.45 6.30 -5.29
C VAL A 65 3.90 6.45 -5.74
N PHE A 66 4.63 5.33 -5.78
CA PHE A 66 5.94 5.25 -6.41
C PHE A 66 5.79 5.32 -7.93
N THR A 67 6.27 6.40 -8.54
CA THR A 67 6.14 6.65 -9.98
C THR A 67 7.30 6.03 -10.77
N LEU A 68 7.11 5.81 -12.08
CA LEU A 68 8.13 5.24 -12.96
C LEU A 68 9.47 6.00 -12.92
N LYS A 69 9.43 7.33 -12.75
CA LYS A 69 10.64 8.16 -12.62
C LYS A 69 11.45 7.81 -11.38
N GLN A 70 10.79 7.52 -10.26
CA GLN A 70 11.45 7.13 -9.01
C GLN A 70 12.02 5.71 -9.10
N LEU A 71 11.30 4.79 -9.76
CA LEU A 71 11.77 3.40 -9.97
C LEU A 71 12.99 3.34 -10.90
N ALA A 72 13.05 4.16 -11.95
CA ALA A 72 14.18 4.18 -12.88
C ALA A 72 15.49 4.68 -12.24
N GLY A 73 15.41 5.47 -11.17
CA GLY A 73 16.56 5.97 -10.41
C GLY A 73 17.00 5.08 -9.25
N ALA A 74 16.15 4.13 -8.83
CA ALA A 74 16.47 3.15 -7.80
C ALA A 74 17.29 2.00 -8.41
N LYS A 75 18.58 2.25 -8.64
CA LYS A 75 19.57 1.21 -8.97
C LYS A 75 20.24 0.68 -7.71
#